data_AF-A0A7S9QCG3-F1
#
_entry.id   AF-A0A7S9QCG3-F1
#
_cell.length_a   1.000
_cell.length_b   1.000
_cell.length_c   1.000
_cell.angle_alpha   90.00
_cell.angle_beta   90.00
_cell.angle_gamma   90.00
#
_symmetry.space_group_name_H-M   'P 1'
#
loop_
_entity.id
_entity.type
_entity.pdbx_description
1 polymer ?
#
loop_
_entity_poly.entity_id
_entity_poly.type
_entity_poly.pdbx_seq_one_letter_code
_entity_poly.pdbx_strand_id
1 'polypeptide(L)'
;MPRSKGRGGAHADDGFHCAFCGLDNTSVGKMIAGPGVAICDRCVDACNAIIARNPGSDAPSERGDEAESAPFGAWSRLPDDVLLSTVRRTDRMIHSIRSILRDQVAVLRDRGVSWSDIGRELGISRQSAHERFASSRTDRS
;
A
#
# COMPACT_ATOMS: atom_id res chain seq x y z
N MET A 1 -11.54 9.40 45.61
CA MET A 1 -10.51 8.89 44.67
C MET A 1 -10.37 7.38 44.91
N PRO A 2 -10.04 6.53 43.93
CA PRO A 2 -9.45 6.86 42.63
C PRO A 2 -10.21 6.36 41.40
N ARG A 3 -9.91 7.04 40.30
CA ARG A 3 -10.23 6.70 38.91
C ARG A 3 -9.30 5.56 38.47
N SER A 4 -9.84 4.50 37.87
CA SER A 4 -9.02 3.51 37.16
C SER A 4 -8.74 4.02 35.74
N LYS A 5 -7.49 4.45 35.57
CA LYS A 5 -6.82 4.88 34.34
C LYS A 5 -6.94 3.81 33.25
N GLY A 6 -7.17 4.27 32.02
CA GLY A 6 -7.17 3.43 30.82
C GLY A 6 -5.85 2.68 30.63
N ARG A 7 -5.98 1.45 30.14
CA ARG A 7 -4.88 0.70 29.53
C ARG A 7 -5.00 0.83 28.02
N GLY A 8 -4.46 1.93 27.50
CA GLY A 8 -3.92 1.94 26.15
C GLY A 8 -2.52 1.33 26.19
N GLY A 9 -2.20 0.51 25.20
CA GLY A 9 -0.83 0.03 24.97
C GLY A 9 -0.72 -1.48 24.78
N ALA A 10 -1.09 -1.95 23.60
CA ALA A 10 -0.57 -3.18 23.00
C ALA A 10 -0.77 -3.16 21.48
N HIS A 11 -0.22 -2.15 20.79
CA HIS A 11 0.19 -2.35 19.39
C HIS A 11 1.63 -2.83 19.45
N ALA A 12 1.77 -4.14 19.54
CA ALA A 12 3.05 -4.82 19.41
C ALA A 12 3.59 -4.55 18.00
N ASP A 13 4.66 -3.76 17.94
CA ASP A 13 5.79 -3.92 17.00
C ASP A 13 5.46 -4.38 15.56
N ASP A 14 4.55 -3.68 14.87
CA ASP A 14 4.42 -3.80 13.41
C ASP A 14 5.47 -2.91 12.75
N GLY A 15 6.73 -3.35 12.80
CA GLY A 15 7.82 -2.70 12.09
C GLY A 15 7.50 -2.52 10.59
N PHE A 16 8.03 -1.47 9.97
CA PHE A 16 7.86 -1.28 8.53
C PHE A 16 8.52 -2.45 7.77
N HIS A 17 7.78 -3.06 6.85
CA HIS A 17 8.29 -4.10 5.97
C HIS A 17 8.55 -3.50 4.59
N CYS A 18 9.67 -3.86 3.96
CA CYS A 18 9.92 -3.45 2.60
C CYS A 18 8.89 -4.07 1.64
N ALA A 19 8.23 -3.25 0.81
CA ALA A 19 7.23 -3.69 -0.15
C ALA A 19 7.79 -4.63 -1.23
N PHE A 20 9.11 -4.62 -1.44
CA PHE A 20 9.79 -5.45 -2.43
C PHE A 20 10.24 -6.79 -1.83
N CYS A 21 11.16 -6.79 -0.85
CA CYS A 21 11.69 -8.03 -0.28
C CYS A 21 10.87 -8.57 0.90
N GLY A 22 10.09 -7.72 1.58
CA GLY A 22 9.29 -8.06 2.76
C GLY A 22 10.04 -8.17 4.06
N LEU A 23 11.34 -7.88 4.07
CA LEU A 23 12.14 -7.81 5.28
C LEU A 23 11.72 -6.58 6.11
N ASP A 24 11.73 -6.74 7.42
CA ASP A 24 11.52 -5.64 8.36
C ASP A 24 12.75 -4.72 8.45
N ASN A 25 12.58 -3.60 9.17
CA ASN A 25 13.64 -2.61 9.40
C ASN A 25 14.82 -3.12 10.24
N THR A 26 14.69 -4.21 10.99
CA THR A 26 15.79 -4.81 11.76
C THR A 26 16.68 -5.72 10.90
N SER A 27 16.11 -6.22 9.81
CA SER A 27 16.75 -7.15 8.87
C SER A 27 17.54 -6.45 7.74
N VAL A 28 17.53 -5.12 7.68
CA VAL A 28 18.15 -4.28 6.63
C VAL A 28 18.96 -3.13 7.23
N GLY A 29 19.85 -2.52 6.43
CA GLY A 29 20.70 -1.42 6.92
C GLY A 29 19.93 -0.12 7.05
N LYS A 30 19.21 0.27 5.99
CA LYS A 30 18.37 1.47 5.96
C LYS A 30 17.02 1.16 5.32
N MET A 31 15.99 1.89 5.76
CA MET A 31 14.64 1.81 5.21
C MET A 31 14.06 3.21 5.01
N ILE A 32 13.50 3.44 3.83
CA ILE A 32 12.74 4.64 3.47
C ILE A 32 11.25 4.27 3.58
N ALA A 33 10.51 4.95 4.46
CA ALA A 33 9.09 4.70 4.68
C ALA A 33 8.24 5.90 4.22
N GLY A 34 7.19 5.61 3.47
CA GLY A 34 6.09 6.53 3.14
C GLY A 34 4.76 6.01 3.70
N PRO A 35 3.66 6.74 3.49
CA PRO A 35 2.34 6.30 3.93
C PRO A 35 1.97 4.94 3.28
N GLY A 36 1.96 3.88 4.09
CA GLY A 36 1.52 2.55 3.69
C GLY A 36 2.48 1.77 2.81
N VAL A 37 3.70 2.25 2.61
CA VAL A 37 4.72 1.62 1.77
C VAL A 37 6.13 1.92 2.28
N ALA A 38 7.06 0.98 2.16
CA ALA A 38 8.47 1.19 2.49
C ALA A 38 9.41 0.46 1.53
N ILE A 39 10.63 0.96 1.36
CA ILE A 39 11.68 0.32 0.56
C ILE A 39 13.02 0.34 1.32
N CYS A 40 13.74 -0.78 1.33
CA CYS A 40 15.07 -0.86 1.94
C CYS A 40 16.19 -0.50 0.96
N ASP A 41 17.35 -0.15 1.51
CA ASP A 41 18.59 0.12 0.76
C ASP A 41 18.92 -0.93 -0.30
N ARG A 42 18.91 -2.22 0.05
CA ARG A 42 19.24 -3.31 -0.88
C ARG A 42 18.28 -3.35 -2.09
N CYS A 43 17.00 -3.09 -1.86
CA CYS A 43 16.01 -3.05 -2.94
C CYS A 43 16.18 -1.79 -3.80
N VAL A 44 16.54 -0.65 -3.21
CA VAL A 44 16.91 0.56 -3.98
C VAL A 44 18.09 0.28 -4.90
N ASP A 45 19.16 -0.34 -4.38
CA ASP A 45 20.35 -0.68 -5.17
C ASP A 45 20.02 -1.65 -6.32
N ALA A 46 19.21 -2.68 -6.04
CA ALA A 46 18.75 -3.62 -7.05
C ALA A 46 17.91 -2.93 -8.15
N CYS A 47 16.96 -2.07 -7.76
CA CYS A 47 16.17 -1.29 -8.71
C CYS A 47 17.05 -0.38 -9.57
N ASN A 48 18.02 0.32 -8.98
CA ASN A 48 18.95 1.17 -9.71
C ASN A 48 19.79 0.37 -10.72
N ALA A 49 20.25 -0.82 -10.34
CA ALA A 49 20.99 -1.70 -11.24
C ALA A 49 20.14 -2.21 -12.41
N ILE A 50 18.85 -2.51 -12.19
CA ILE A 50 17.90 -2.90 -13.26
C ILE A 50 17.66 -1.72 -14.21
N ILE A 51 17.38 -0.54 -13.67
CA ILE A 51 17.11 0.68 -14.45
C ILE A 51 18.34 1.06 -15.29
N ALA A 52 19.54 1.03 -14.71
CA ALA A 52 20.79 1.39 -15.39
C ALA A 52 21.16 0.44 -16.56
N ARG A 53 20.66 -0.81 -16.57
CA ARG A 53 20.87 -1.76 -17.66
C ARG A 53 20.00 -1.47 -18.88
N ASN A 54 19.02 -0.57 -18.75
CA ASN A 54 18.04 -0.27 -19.81
C ASN A 54 18.06 1.21 -20.26
N PRO A 55 19.21 1.81 -20.65
CA PRO A 55 19.29 3.24 -20.98
C PRO A 55 18.74 3.60 -22.38
N GLY A 56 17.79 2.82 -22.96
CA GLY A 56 17.37 3.03 -24.36
C GLY A 56 16.04 2.43 -24.80
N SER A 57 15.12 2.04 -23.92
CA SER A 57 13.79 1.55 -24.32
C SER A 57 12.74 2.66 -24.46
N ASP A 58 13.10 3.78 -25.09
CA ASP A 58 12.13 4.77 -25.62
C ASP A 58 11.62 4.36 -27.02
N ALA A 59 12.04 3.20 -27.55
CA ALA A 59 11.44 2.59 -28.72
C ALA A 59 10.13 1.88 -28.31
N PRO A 60 8.99 2.16 -28.96
CA PRO A 60 7.80 1.34 -28.81
C PRO A 60 8.15 -0.08 -29.27
N SER A 61 8.10 -1.05 -28.34
CA SER A 61 8.22 -2.46 -28.68
C SER A 61 6.98 -2.87 -29.49
N GLU A 62 7.07 -2.80 -30.82
CA GLU A 62 6.06 -3.38 -31.70
C GLU A 62 6.23 -4.91 -31.75
N ARG A 63 5.20 -5.60 -31.23
CA ARG A 63 4.84 -7.04 -31.41
C ARG A 63 5.60 -8.09 -30.57
N GLY A 64 4.85 -8.63 -29.57
CA GLY A 64 4.92 -9.98 -28.98
C GLY A 64 6.22 -10.33 -28.24
N ASP A 65 6.28 -10.58 -26.94
CA ASP A 65 5.35 -11.25 -26.03
C ASP A 65 5.31 -10.56 -24.66
N GLU A 66 4.12 -10.40 -24.08
CA GLU A 66 3.86 -9.67 -22.83
C GLU A 66 4.32 -10.40 -21.55
N ALA A 67 5.18 -11.41 -21.68
CA ALA A 67 5.51 -12.35 -20.61
C ALA A 67 6.94 -12.21 -20.04
N GLU A 68 7.84 -11.50 -20.73
CA GLU A 68 9.26 -11.43 -20.35
C GLU A 68 9.68 -10.14 -19.62
N SER A 69 8.84 -9.11 -19.61
CA SER A 69 9.19 -7.79 -19.06
C SER A 69 8.51 -7.42 -17.74
N ALA A 70 7.85 -8.35 -17.04
CA ALA A 70 7.12 -8.02 -15.81
C ALA A 70 7.72 -8.69 -14.56
N PRO A 71 8.44 -7.93 -13.70
CA PRO A 71 8.81 -8.36 -12.35
C PRO A 71 7.59 -8.72 -11.47
N PHE A 72 6.38 -8.37 -11.92
CA PHE A 72 5.11 -8.51 -11.19
C PHE A 72 4.07 -9.40 -11.89
N GLY A 73 4.40 -10.05 -13.02
CA GLY A 73 3.43 -10.87 -13.79
C GLY A 73 3.47 -12.38 -13.50
N ALA A 74 4.43 -12.83 -12.69
CA ALA A 74 4.73 -14.25 -12.52
C ALA A 74 3.90 -14.97 -11.44
N TRP A 75 2.79 -14.39 -10.95
CA TRP A 75 1.98 -15.00 -9.87
C TRP A 75 1.52 -16.42 -10.21
N SER A 76 1.18 -16.69 -11.48
CA SER A 76 0.76 -18.01 -11.95
C SER A 76 1.89 -19.05 -12.03
N ARG A 77 3.15 -18.64 -11.88
CA ARG A 77 4.34 -19.52 -11.96
C ARG A 77 5.03 -19.70 -10.62
N LEU A 78 4.58 -19.00 -9.57
CA LEU A 78 5.12 -19.17 -8.22
C LEU A 78 4.62 -20.49 -7.61
N PRO A 79 5.47 -21.21 -6.85
CA PRO A 79 5.00 -22.28 -5.98
C PRO A 79 3.95 -21.79 -4.98
N ASP A 80 3.01 -22.66 -4.60
CA ASP A 80 1.87 -22.30 -3.75
C ASP A 80 2.28 -21.74 -2.38
N ASP A 81 3.32 -22.30 -1.76
CA ASP A 81 3.84 -21.83 -0.48
C ASP A 81 4.40 -20.40 -0.57
N VAL A 82 5.12 -20.11 -1.66
CA VAL A 82 5.63 -18.77 -1.97
C VAL A 82 4.45 -17.84 -2.21
N LEU A 83 3.47 -18.24 -3.03
CA LEU A 83 2.28 -17.44 -3.31
C LEU A 83 1.49 -17.12 -2.03
N LEU A 84 1.26 -18.11 -1.15
CA LEU A 84 0.58 -17.90 0.14
C LEU A 84 1.32 -16.90 1.04
N SER A 85 2.65 -16.90 1.02
CA SER A 85 3.44 -15.90 1.76
C SER A 85 3.23 -14.48 1.22
N THR A 86 3.08 -14.33 -0.10
CA THR A 86 2.84 -13.03 -0.75
C THR A 86 1.44 -12.51 -0.48
N VAL A 87 0.41 -13.37 -0.41
CA VAL A 87 -0.98 -12.97 -0.12
C VAL A 87 -1.06 -12.19 1.19
N ARG A 88 -0.44 -12.70 2.26
CA ARG A 88 -0.42 -12.00 3.56
C ARG A 88 0.26 -10.64 3.47
N ARG A 89 1.34 -10.52 2.70
CA ARG A 89 2.07 -9.26 2.53
C ARG A 89 1.23 -8.24 1.76
N THR A 90 0.59 -8.67 0.68
CA THR A 90 -0.32 -7.86 -0.14
C THR A 90 -1.51 -7.36 0.67
N ASP A 91 -2.11 -8.23 1.49
CA ASP A 91 -3.23 -7.87 2.36
C ASP A 91 -2.87 -6.74 3.34
N ARG A 92 -1.70 -6.80 4.00
CA ARG A 92 -1.22 -5.71 4.87
C ARG A 92 -1.07 -4.39 4.12
N MET A 93 -0.50 -4.41 2.92
CA MET A 93 -0.37 -3.20 2.09
C MET A 93 -1.74 -2.65 1.70
N ILE A 94 -2.67 -3.51 1.30
CA ILE A 94 -4.06 -3.14 0.99
C ILE A 94 -4.72 -2.46 2.19
N HIS A 95 -4.59 -3.02 3.40
CA HIS A 95 -5.15 -2.44 4.61
C HIS A 95 -4.55 -1.07 4.94
N SER A 96 -3.23 -0.93 4.80
CA SER A 96 -2.52 0.33 5.04
C SER A 96 -2.98 1.43 4.07
N ILE A 97 -2.99 1.14 2.77
CA ILE A 97 -3.44 2.08 1.73
C ILE A 97 -4.92 2.43 1.90
N ARG A 98 -5.78 1.45 2.22
CA ARG A 98 -7.21 1.70 2.52
C ARG A 98 -7.40 2.57 3.77
N SER A 99 -6.51 2.49 4.75
CA SER A 99 -6.55 3.38 5.93
C SER A 99 -6.25 4.82 5.52
N ILE A 100 -5.17 5.02 4.77
CA ILE A 100 -4.76 6.35 4.28
C ILE A 100 -5.86 6.98 3.43
N LEU A 101 -6.45 6.22 2.50
CA LEU A 101 -7.54 6.72 1.67
C LEU A 101 -8.75 7.14 2.52
N ARG A 102 -9.08 6.39 3.58
CA ARG A 102 -10.17 6.77 4.51
C ARG A 102 -9.84 8.07 5.23
N ASP A 103 -8.61 8.26 5.69
CA ASP A 103 -8.19 9.48 6.36
C ASP A 103 -8.25 10.69 5.42
N GLN A 104 -7.80 10.53 4.18
CA GLN A 104 -7.92 11.55 3.14
C GLN A 104 -9.39 11.92 2.87
N VAL A 105 -10.26 10.93 2.70
CA VAL A 105 -11.69 11.18 2.48
C VAL A 105 -12.33 11.87 3.69
N ALA A 106 -11.97 11.49 4.92
CA ALA A 106 -12.44 12.17 6.12
C ALA A 106 -12.05 13.66 6.13
N VAL A 107 -10.79 13.97 5.82
CA VAL A 107 -10.31 15.37 5.70
C VAL A 107 -11.07 16.14 4.61
N LEU A 108 -11.33 15.51 3.45
CA LEU A 108 -12.12 16.14 2.38
C LEU A 108 -13.55 16.43 2.84
N ARG A 109 -14.17 15.51 3.57
CA ARG A 109 -15.52 15.68 4.13
C ARG A 109 -15.57 16.77 5.19
N ASP A 110 -14.56 16.89 6.04
CA ASP A 110 -14.44 17.95 7.04
C ASP A 110 -14.26 19.34 6.38
N ARG A 111 -13.67 19.38 5.18
CA ARG A 111 -13.55 20.59 4.35
C ARG A 111 -14.80 20.89 3.51
N GLY A 112 -15.87 20.09 3.64
CA GLY A 112 -17.13 20.30 2.94
C GLY A 112 -17.19 19.77 1.49
N VAL A 113 -16.17 19.06 1.02
CA VAL A 113 -16.15 18.48 -0.34
C VAL A 113 -17.27 17.45 -0.48
N SER A 114 -18.10 17.54 -1.53
CA SER A 114 -19.29 16.71 -1.68
C SER A 114 -18.98 15.24 -1.98
N TRP A 115 -19.90 14.34 -1.64
CA TRP A 115 -19.79 12.92 -2.01
C TRP A 115 -19.80 12.71 -3.54
N SER A 116 -20.39 13.64 -4.30
CA SER A 116 -20.39 13.59 -5.75
C SER A 116 -19.00 13.86 -6.30
N ASP A 117 -18.26 14.81 -5.70
CA ASP A 117 -16.89 15.14 -6.11
C ASP A 117 -15.91 14.02 -5.72
N ILE A 118 -16.03 13.48 -4.50
CA ILE A 118 -15.22 12.34 -4.05
C ILE A 118 -15.49 11.10 -4.93
N GLY A 119 -16.76 10.82 -5.25
CA GLY A 119 -17.12 9.71 -6.13
C GLY A 119 -16.50 9.87 -7.53
N ARG A 120 -16.60 11.08 -8.11
CA ARG A 120 -16.01 11.40 -9.41
C ARG A 120 -14.50 11.18 -9.43
N GLU A 121 -13.78 11.63 -8.40
CA GLU A 121 -12.33 11.44 -8.29
C GLU A 121 -11.95 9.95 -8.18
N LEU A 122 -12.74 9.17 -7.45
CA LEU A 122 -12.50 7.74 -7.26
C LEU A 122 -13.03 6.86 -8.41
N GLY A 123 -13.66 7.45 -9.44
CA GLY A 123 -14.26 6.71 -10.55
C GLY A 123 -15.47 5.86 -10.16
N ILE A 124 -16.18 6.23 -9.08
CA ILE A 124 -17.35 5.50 -8.57
C ILE A 124 -18.58 6.41 -8.40
N SER A 125 -19.76 5.81 -8.23
CA SER A 125 -20.98 6.58 -8.01
C SER A 125 -20.94 7.34 -6.67
N ARG A 126 -21.71 8.44 -6.56
CA ARG A 126 -21.93 9.18 -5.30
C ARG A 126 -22.39 8.25 -4.17
N GLN A 127 -23.30 7.32 -4.49
CA GLN A 127 -23.84 6.36 -3.53
C GLN A 127 -22.75 5.41 -3.04
N SER A 128 -21.96 4.83 -3.96
CA SER A 128 -20.85 3.93 -3.60
C SER A 128 -19.78 4.63 -2.75
N ALA A 129 -19.47 5.90 -3.05
CA ALA A 129 -18.58 6.71 -2.21
C ALA A 129 -19.15 6.93 -0.80
N HIS A 130 -20.43 7.30 -0.70
CA HIS A 130 -21.09 7.46 0.59
C HIS A 130 -21.11 6.14 1.39
N GLU A 131 -21.55 5.04 0.81
CA GLU A 131 -21.62 3.73 1.47
C GLU A 131 -20.24 3.26 1.97
N ARG A 132 -19.20 3.47 1.16
CA ARG A 132 -17.84 3.04 1.49
C ARG A 132 -17.18 3.85 2.60
N PHE A 133 -17.50 5.14 2.73
CA PHE A 133 -16.73 6.06 3.57
C PHE A 133 -17.55 6.83 4.63
N ALA A 134 -18.88 6.84 4.59
CA ALA A 134 -19.70 7.59 5.55
C ALA A 134 -19.86 6.87 6.91
N SER A 135 -19.71 5.55 6.93
CA SER A 135 -19.91 4.70 8.12
C SER A 135 -18.77 4.77 9.15
N SER A 136 -17.67 5.46 8.86
CA SER A 136 -16.48 5.53 9.73
C SER A 136 -16.48 6.66 10.77
N ARG A 137 -17.52 7.52 10.81
CA ARG A 137 -17.60 8.64 11.78
C ARG A 137 -18.23 8.28 13.13
N THR A 138 -18.86 7.12 13.28
CA THR A 138 -19.65 6.80 14.49
C THR A 138 -18.80 6.32 15.68
N ASP A 139 -17.49 6.08 15.51
CA ASP A 139 -16.63 5.49 16.56
C ASP A 139 -15.56 6.45 17.12
N ARG A 140 -15.83 7.77 17.06
CA ARG A 140 -14.88 8.78 17.56
C ARG A 140 -15.59 9.92 18.31
N SER A 141 -16.46 9.56 19.24
CA SER A 141 -17.12 10.44 20.22
C SER A 141 -17.06 9.85 21.62
#